data_AF-A0A7V0L296-F1
#
_entry.id   AF-A0A7V0L296-F1
#
_cell.length_a   1.000
_cell.length_b   1.000
_cell.length_c   1.000
_cell.angle_alpha   90.00
_cell.angle_beta   90.00
_cell.angle_gamma   90.00
#
_symmetry.space_group_name_H-M   'P 1'
#
loop_
_entity.id
_entity.type
_entity.pdbx_description
1 polymer ?
#
loop_
_entity_poly.entity_id
_entity_poly.type
_entity_poly.pdbx_seq_one_letter_code
_entity_poly.pdbx_strand_id
1 'polypeptide(L)'
;MKRWLVFAILLGWLVGSTSSVQAQGPTVEAGFYNQNIEMFFLNNLDLSNPGNSPLLFWVRIQNDSKERRVILSLRVMNRTYGVLAEGFSKPFVLKPDTLIELNNRMLAQGGSPFELENYSLNEENLRKLQDAILATGLLPSDHYSFVLQVQDVKDPAIQNEKDISLDITNPTVIELFSPGAPVGSSELPVLYTQQPQFVWNSNAKSFVIAICEKLQSNASPEEVMQNVPRYKGSVEGTSFLYPASGAYPLEEGKIYYWQITNTIETSNGPQTLESEIWGFKIAQSQSPEDQFLQNQLLVLFNSIYFEHFFRSGGPLAGFHPTGVFVLNGRIVSMEDVQMFLQKLQAGQVKIIRVEIE
;
A
#
# COMPACT_ATOMS: atom_id res chain seq x y z
N MET A 1 -36.37 39.56 -57.52
CA MET A 1 -36.81 39.59 -56.10
C MET A 1 -35.80 38.84 -55.26
N LYS A 2 -35.33 39.49 -54.17
CA LYS A 2 -34.67 39.03 -52.92
C LYS A 2 -33.97 37.64 -52.90
N ARG A 3 -32.66 37.49 -52.65
CA ARG A 3 -31.83 37.74 -51.43
C ARG A 3 -32.05 36.78 -50.23
N TRP A 4 -30.95 36.12 -49.81
CA TRP A 4 -30.56 35.63 -48.45
C TRP A 4 -31.12 34.27 -47.96
N LEU A 5 -30.58 33.52 -46.96
CA LEU A 5 -29.26 33.21 -46.35
C LEU A 5 -29.61 32.32 -45.10
N VAL A 6 -28.98 31.13 -44.94
CA VAL A 6 -28.65 30.31 -43.71
C VAL A 6 -29.63 30.21 -42.50
N PHE A 7 -29.97 28.99 -42.05
CA PHE A 7 -29.65 28.40 -40.69
C PHE A 7 -30.35 27.07 -40.39
N ALA A 8 -29.63 26.19 -39.68
CA ALA A 8 -30.01 24.87 -39.17
C ALA A 8 -30.62 24.92 -37.75
N ILE A 9 -31.55 24.02 -37.40
CA ILE A 9 -31.85 23.61 -36.00
C ILE A 9 -32.35 22.16 -35.95
N LEU A 10 -31.54 21.32 -35.29
CA LEU A 10 -31.85 20.17 -34.40
C LEU A 10 -33.11 19.31 -34.66
N LEU A 11 -32.88 18.11 -35.20
CA LEU A 11 -33.72 16.94 -34.96
C LEU A 11 -33.05 16.08 -33.87
N GLY A 12 -33.31 16.40 -32.61
CA GLY A 12 -33.12 15.48 -31.50
C GLY A 12 -34.45 14.83 -31.15
N TRP A 13 -34.40 13.63 -30.56
CA TRP A 13 -35.51 12.80 -30.06
C TRP A 13 -36.03 11.74 -31.03
N LEU A 14 -35.41 10.57 -31.02
CA LEU A 14 -36.09 9.31 -30.68
C LEU A 14 -35.04 8.18 -30.57
N VAL A 15 -34.41 8.07 -29.41
CA VAL A 15 -33.90 6.78 -28.93
C VAL A 15 -34.65 6.55 -27.63
N GLY A 16 -35.77 5.84 -27.73
CA GLY A 16 -36.42 5.28 -26.56
C GLY A 16 -35.48 4.23 -25.98
N SER A 17 -34.71 4.63 -24.97
CA SER A 17 -34.21 3.66 -24.01
C SER A 17 -35.43 3.05 -23.34
N THR A 18 -35.71 1.78 -23.65
CA THR A 18 -36.54 0.95 -22.80
C THR A 18 -35.80 0.85 -21.47
N SER A 19 -36.10 1.78 -20.56
CA SER A 19 -35.84 1.55 -19.14
C SER A 19 -36.65 0.32 -18.78
N SER A 20 -35.96 -0.80 -18.62
CA SER A 20 -36.49 -1.92 -17.85
C SER A 20 -36.96 -1.32 -16.54
N VAL A 21 -38.29 -1.35 -16.31
CA VAL A 21 -38.87 -1.05 -15.01
C VAL A 21 -38.31 -2.10 -14.07
N GLN A 22 -37.21 -1.75 -13.42
CA GLN A 22 -36.62 -2.53 -12.35
C GLN A 22 -37.72 -2.63 -11.29
N ALA A 23 -38.06 -3.85 -10.89
CA ALA A 23 -39.11 -4.08 -9.91
C ALA A 23 -38.84 -3.19 -8.70
N GLN A 24 -39.76 -2.25 -8.42
CA GLN A 24 -39.68 -1.41 -7.23
C GLN A 24 -39.78 -2.31 -6.00
N GLY A 25 -38.80 -2.20 -5.12
CA GLY A 25 -38.65 -2.97 -3.89
C GLY A 25 -37.78 -2.19 -2.91
N PRO A 26 -37.65 -2.65 -1.66
CA PRO A 26 -36.81 -1.98 -0.68
C PRO A 26 -35.35 -2.05 -1.12
N THR A 27 -34.60 -0.98 -0.92
CA THR A 27 -33.15 -0.95 -1.15
C THR A 27 -32.41 -0.88 0.17
N VAL A 28 -31.22 -1.48 0.20
CA VAL A 28 -30.28 -1.41 1.31
C VAL A 28 -28.98 -0.78 0.84
N GLU A 29 -28.51 0.22 1.58
CA GLU A 29 -27.17 0.78 1.47
C GLU A 29 -26.44 0.59 2.79
N ALA A 30 -25.12 0.50 2.74
CA ALA A 30 -24.32 0.32 3.94
C ALA A 30 -22.89 0.80 3.69
N GLY A 31 -22.16 1.04 4.78
CA GLY A 31 -20.74 1.35 4.77
C GLY A 31 -20.13 1.36 6.16
N PHE A 32 -18.81 1.25 6.24
CA PHE A 32 -18.09 1.45 7.49
C PHE A 32 -17.97 2.93 7.85
N TYR A 33 -18.00 3.23 9.15
CA TYR A 33 -17.67 4.58 9.63
C TYR A 33 -16.18 4.90 9.42
N ASN A 34 -15.32 3.88 9.45
CA ASN A 34 -13.92 3.97 9.04
C ASN A 34 -13.58 2.77 8.13
N GLN A 35 -13.44 3.02 6.82
CA GLN A 35 -13.11 2.00 5.82
C GLN A 35 -11.60 1.69 5.77
N ASN A 36 -10.78 2.50 6.42
CA ASN A 36 -9.32 2.40 6.35
C ASN A 36 -8.74 1.55 7.48
N ILE A 37 -9.56 0.99 8.38
CA ILE A 37 -9.05 0.17 9.50
C ILE A 37 -8.19 -0.97 8.97
N GLU A 38 -6.94 -1.01 9.42
CA GLU A 38 -5.94 -2.03 9.09
C GLU A 38 -5.69 -2.99 10.26
N MET A 39 -6.05 -2.58 11.48
CA MET A 39 -5.87 -3.37 12.71
C MET A 39 -7.10 -3.25 13.62
N PHE A 40 -7.67 -4.39 14.01
CA PHE A 40 -8.86 -4.44 14.86
C PHE A 40 -8.56 -5.19 16.15
N PHE A 41 -8.73 -4.55 17.31
CA PHE A 41 -8.45 -5.15 18.62
C PHE A 41 -9.68 -5.89 19.16
N LEU A 42 -9.44 -7.06 19.78
CA LEU A 42 -10.51 -7.88 20.36
C LEU A 42 -11.29 -7.15 21.46
N ASN A 43 -10.62 -6.31 22.27
CA ASN A 43 -11.26 -5.57 23.35
C ASN A 43 -12.37 -4.61 22.87
N ASN A 44 -12.40 -4.29 21.57
CA ASN A 44 -13.46 -3.52 20.94
C ASN A 44 -14.66 -4.36 20.52
N LEU A 45 -14.54 -5.69 20.48
CA LEU A 45 -15.65 -6.61 20.27
C LEU A 45 -16.19 -7.03 21.64
N ASP A 46 -17.24 -6.35 22.12
CA ASP A 46 -17.99 -6.86 23.26
C ASP A 46 -18.87 -8.03 22.78
N LEU A 47 -18.26 -9.22 22.69
CA LEU A 47 -18.96 -10.43 22.25
C LEU A 47 -20.08 -10.86 23.21
N SER A 48 -20.01 -10.41 24.46
CA SER A 48 -21.01 -10.74 25.50
C SER A 48 -22.20 -9.77 25.45
N ASN A 49 -21.97 -8.52 25.05
CA ASN A 49 -23.00 -7.52 24.82
C ASN A 49 -22.66 -6.67 23.59
N PRO A 50 -22.95 -7.17 22.37
CA PRO A 50 -22.51 -6.49 21.15
C PRO A 50 -23.16 -5.12 20.95
N GLY A 51 -24.23 -4.82 21.69
CA GLY A 51 -24.83 -3.49 21.79
C GLY A 51 -23.91 -2.40 22.37
N ASN A 52 -22.83 -2.77 23.06
CA ASN A 52 -21.83 -1.84 23.59
C ASN A 52 -20.61 -1.65 22.67
N SER A 53 -20.44 -2.52 21.66
CA SER A 53 -19.32 -2.44 20.70
C SER A 53 -19.25 -1.06 20.05
N PRO A 54 -18.09 -0.51 19.64
CA PRO A 54 -18.03 0.78 18.94
C PRO A 54 -18.88 0.77 17.66
N LEU A 55 -19.19 1.96 17.14
CA LEU A 55 -19.91 2.08 15.87
C LEU A 55 -18.97 1.66 14.73
N LEU A 56 -19.29 0.55 14.07
CA LEU A 56 -18.46 -0.06 13.02
C LEU A 56 -18.97 0.27 11.63
N PHE A 57 -20.26 0.03 11.40
CA PHE A 57 -20.91 0.27 10.12
C PHE A 57 -22.31 0.85 10.32
N TRP A 58 -22.76 1.57 9.30
CA TRP A 58 -24.11 2.09 9.17
C TRP A 58 -24.85 1.32 8.07
N VAL A 59 -26.18 1.31 8.18
CA VAL A 59 -27.09 0.70 7.21
C VAL A 59 -28.23 1.67 6.96
N ARG A 60 -28.63 1.83 5.71
CA ARG A 60 -29.81 2.58 5.29
C ARG A 60 -30.74 1.66 4.54
N ILE A 61 -32.00 1.63 4.94
CA ILE A 61 -33.04 0.89 4.24
C ILE A 61 -34.07 1.89 3.74
N GLN A 62 -34.23 1.98 2.42
CA GLN A 62 -35.24 2.82 1.79
C GLN A 62 -36.34 1.91 1.24
N ASN A 63 -37.58 2.15 1.65
CA ASN A 63 -38.72 1.45 1.09
C ASN A 63 -39.27 2.14 -0.14
N ASP A 64 -39.97 1.38 -0.98
CA ASP A 64 -40.72 1.91 -2.11
C ASP A 64 -42.10 2.44 -1.69
N SER A 65 -42.95 2.77 -2.66
CA SER A 65 -44.28 3.35 -2.43
C SER A 65 -45.32 2.37 -1.85
N LYS A 66 -44.94 1.13 -1.53
CA LYS A 66 -45.84 0.10 -1.00
C LYS A 66 -45.45 -0.27 0.43
N GLU A 67 -46.44 -0.56 1.25
CA GLU A 67 -46.17 -1.18 2.54
C GLU A 67 -45.65 -2.61 2.32
N ARG A 68 -44.53 -2.92 2.97
CA ARG A 68 -43.86 -4.22 2.82
C ARG A 68 -43.57 -4.83 4.17
N ARG A 69 -43.70 -6.14 4.25
CA ARG A 69 -43.23 -6.90 5.40
C ARG A 69 -41.95 -7.61 5.00
N VAL A 70 -40.85 -7.28 5.66
CA VAL A 70 -39.51 -7.69 5.25
C VAL A 70 -38.75 -8.37 6.39
N ILE A 71 -37.70 -9.10 6.03
CA ILE A 71 -36.65 -9.59 6.92
C ILE A 71 -35.34 -8.92 6.51
N LEU A 72 -34.57 -8.49 7.49
CA LEU A 72 -33.18 -8.06 7.33
C LEU A 72 -32.26 -9.21 7.72
N SER A 73 -31.27 -9.54 6.89
CA SER A 73 -30.21 -10.47 7.25
C SER A 73 -28.84 -9.80 7.14
N LEU A 74 -27.91 -10.28 7.95
CA LEU A 74 -26.50 -9.95 7.88
C LEU A 74 -25.70 -11.24 7.88
N ARG A 75 -24.89 -11.43 6.85
CA ARG A 75 -23.91 -12.51 6.77
C ARG A 75 -22.52 -11.91 6.85
N VAL A 76 -21.73 -12.39 7.80
CA VAL A 76 -20.32 -12.00 7.98
C VAL A 76 -19.45 -13.14 7.49
N MET A 77 -18.50 -12.80 6.63
CA MET A 77 -17.61 -13.75 5.97
C MET A 77 -16.17 -13.25 6.01
N ASN A 78 -15.21 -14.17 5.93
CA ASN A 78 -13.84 -13.84 5.57
C ASN A 78 -13.37 -14.71 4.39
N ARG A 79 -12.26 -14.33 3.76
CA ARG A 79 -11.71 -15.08 2.62
C ARG A 79 -11.19 -16.45 3.01
N THR A 80 -10.57 -16.56 4.19
CA THR A 80 -9.88 -17.79 4.62
C THR A 80 -10.85 -18.89 5.05
N TYR A 81 -11.89 -18.55 5.81
CA TYR A 81 -12.80 -19.53 6.40
C TYR A 81 -14.19 -19.53 5.74
N GLY A 82 -14.56 -18.47 5.02
CA GLY A 82 -15.88 -18.34 4.41
C GLY A 82 -16.90 -17.76 5.38
N VAL A 83 -18.11 -18.33 5.46
CA VAL A 83 -19.15 -17.82 6.36
C VAL A 83 -18.74 -18.04 7.81
N LEU A 84 -18.72 -16.94 8.57
CA LEU A 84 -18.41 -16.92 10.01
C LEU A 84 -19.70 -16.92 10.83
N ALA A 85 -20.61 -16.02 10.48
CA ALA A 85 -21.89 -15.86 11.15
C ALA A 85 -22.96 -15.37 10.16
N GLU A 86 -24.20 -15.76 10.39
CA GLU A 86 -25.36 -15.22 9.70
C GLU A 86 -26.50 -15.02 10.69
N GLY A 87 -27.11 -13.83 10.70
CA GLY A 87 -28.25 -13.52 11.58
C GLY A 87 -29.41 -12.92 10.79
N PHE A 88 -30.62 -13.06 11.32
CA PHE A 88 -31.86 -12.63 10.70
C PHE A 88 -32.72 -11.86 11.68
N SER A 89 -33.30 -10.75 11.25
CA SER A 89 -34.29 -10.06 12.05
C SER A 89 -35.60 -10.83 12.10
N LYS A 90 -36.42 -10.53 13.11
CA LYS A 90 -37.86 -10.84 13.01
C LYS A 90 -38.47 -10.07 11.83
N PRO A 91 -39.54 -10.59 11.20
CA PRO A 91 -40.26 -9.84 10.18
C PRO A 91 -40.79 -8.51 10.71
N PHE A 92 -40.47 -7.41 10.05
CA PHE A 92 -40.95 -6.07 10.39
C PHE A 92 -41.61 -5.38 9.18
N VAL A 93 -42.33 -4.30 9.45
CA VAL A 93 -43.08 -3.56 8.42
C VAL A 93 -42.31 -2.31 8.02
N LEU A 94 -42.05 -2.17 6.73
CA LEU A 94 -41.62 -0.94 6.09
C LEU A 94 -42.85 -0.20 5.55
N LYS A 95 -43.05 1.03 6.00
CA LYS A 95 -44.10 1.91 5.49
C LYS A 95 -43.69 2.49 4.13
N PRO A 96 -44.66 2.89 3.28
CA PRO A 96 -44.36 3.56 2.02
C PRO A 96 -43.36 4.71 2.16
N ASP A 97 -42.43 4.80 1.22
CA ASP A 97 -41.46 5.90 1.05
C ASP A 97 -40.61 6.21 2.30
N THR A 98 -40.46 5.24 3.21
CA THR A 98 -39.73 5.43 4.47
C THR A 98 -38.25 5.11 4.34
N LEU A 99 -37.41 5.97 4.93
CA LEU A 99 -35.98 5.75 5.15
C LEU A 99 -35.72 5.35 6.60
N ILE A 100 -34.99 4.26 6.81
CA ILE A 100 -34.52 3.82 8.13
C ILE A 100 -33.00 3.85 8.14
N GLU A 101 -32.42 4.46 9.17
CA GLU A 101 -30.97 4.43 9.41
C GLU A 101 -30.67 3.58 10.64
N LEU A 102 -29.77 2.61 10.47
CA LEU A 102 -29.34 1.66 11.49
C LEU A 102 -27.82 1.66 11.61
N ASN A 103 -27.32 1.02 12.66
CA ASN A 103 -25.90 0.72 12.85
C ASN A 103 -25.74 -0.64 13.52
N ASN A 104 -24.49 -1.11 13.61
CA ASN A 104 -24.18 -2.41 14.21
C ASN A 104 -24.72 -2.59 15.65
N ARG A 105 -24.82 -1.53 16.46
CA ARG A 105 -25.40 -1.63 17.81
C ARG A 105 -26.90 -1.88 17.77
N MET A 106 -27.62 -1.16 16.89
CA MET A 106 -29.07 -1.34 16.73
C MET A 106 -29.45 -2.72 16.20
N LEU A 107 -28.56 -3.35 15.43
CA LEU A 107 -28.73 -4.73 14.96
C LEU A 107 -28.43 -5.77 16.05
N ALA A 108 -27.76 -5.38 17.13
CA ALA A 108 -27.34 -6.28 18.20
C ALA A 108 -28.04 -6.07 19.56
N GLN A 109 -28.71 -4.93 19.75
CA GLN A 109 -29.40 -4.62 21.00
C GLN A 109 -30.81 -5.22 21.06
N GLY A 110 -31.06 -5.94 22.15
CA GLY A 110 -32.35 -6.51 22.54
C GLY A 110 -33.52 -5.53 22.45
N GLY A 111 -34.54 -5.86 21.65
CA GLY A 111 -35.85 -5.18 21.65
C GLY A 111 -36.13 -4.24 20.48
N SER A 112 -35.21 -4.15 19.52
CA SER A 112 -35.44 -3.49 18.22
C SER A 112 -36.09 -4.46 17.23
N PRO A 113 -37.04 -4.03 16.37
CA PRO A 113 -37.55 -4.90 15.29
C PRO A 113 -36.47 -5.28 14.26
N PHE A 114 -35.31 -4.63 14.31
CA PHE A 114 -34.16 -4.84 13.44
C PHE A 114 -33.05 -5.67 14.11
N GLU A 115 -33.26 -6.07 15.37
CA GLU A 115 -32.33 -6.97 16.07
C GLU A 115 -32.18 -8.26 15.30
N LEU A 116 -30.93 -8.68 15.09
CA LEU A 116 -30.61 -9.93 14.43
C LEU A 116 -30.64 -11.07 15.45
N GLU A 117 -31.42 -12.09 15.14
CA GLU A 117 -31.61 -13.29 15.94
C GLU A 117 -31.16 -14.53 15.13
N ASN A 118 -31.16 -15.68 15.79
CA ASN A 118 -30.85 -16.98 15.19
C ASN A 118 -29.50 -16.99 14.46
N TYR A 119 -28.45 -16.52 15.14
CA TYR A 119 -27.10 -16.56 14.60
C TYR A 119 -26.71 -18.00 14.25
N SER A 120 -26.67 -18.31 12.96
CA SER A 120 -26.04 -19.51 12.46
C SER A 120 -24.53 -19.28 12.51
N LEU A 121 -23.88 -19.92 13.47
CA LEU A 121 -22.44 -19.88 13.62
C LEU A 121 -21.85 -21.10 12.94
N ASN A 122 -20.89 -20.90 12.05
CA ASN A 122 -20.06 -21.99 11.62
C ASN A 122 -19.03 -22.26 12.75
N GLU A 123 -19.36 -23.16 13.67
CA GLU A 123 -18.57 -23.41 14.88
C GLU A 123 -17.11 -23.77 14.58
N GLU A 124 -16.84 -24.50 13.50
CA GLU A 124 -15.47 -24.85 13.12
C GLU A 124 -14.67 -23.62 12.68
N ASN A 125 -15.25 -22.80 11.80
CA ASN A 125 -14.61 -21.58 11.30
C ASN A 125 -14.45 -20.54 12.42
N LEU A 126 -15.47 -20.40 13.26
CA LEU A 126 -15.48 -19.47 14.37
C LEU A 126 -14.44 -19.87 15.42
N ARG A 127 -14.27 -21.17 15.70
CA ARG A 127 -13.22 -21.63 16.62
C ARG A 127 -11.81 -21.30 16.10
N LYS A 128 -11.54 -21.54 14.82
CA LYS A 128 -10.24 -21.18 14.21
C LYS A 128 -9.98 -19.67 14.27
N LEU A 129 -11.02 -18.87 14.06
CA LEU A 129 -10.94 -17.41 14.21
C LEU A 129 -10.70 -17.02 15.68
N GLN A 130 -11.44 -17.60 16.62
CA GLN A 130 -11.28 -17.36 18.06
C GLN A 130 -9.88 -17.70 18.55
N ASP A 131 -9.31 -18.84 18.15
CA ASP A 131 -7.97 -19.24 18.53
C ASP A 131 -6.92 -18.22 18.07
N ALA A 132 -7.04 -17.73 16.83
CA ALA A 132 -6.15 -16.72 16.28
C ALA A 132 -6.30 -15.34 16.98
N ILE A 133 -7.53 -14.97 17.34
CA ILE A 133 -7.80 -13.76 18.10
C ILE A 133 -7.24 -13.89 19.54
N LEU A 134 -7.45 -15.01 20.22
CA LEU A 134 -6.94 -15.24 21.58
C LEU A 134 -5.41 -15.23 21.63
N ALA A 135 -4.74 -15.69 20.57
CA ALA A 135 -3.28 -15.69 20.47
C ALA A 135 -2.70 -14.28 20.28
N THR A 136 -3.38 -13.40 19.55
CA THR A 136 -2.82 -12.10 19.12
C THR A 136 -3.47 -10.89 19.78
N GLY A 137 -4.66 -11.05 20.36
CA GLY A 137 -5.53 -9.96 20.81
C GLY A 137 -6.14 -9.16 19.65
N LEU A 138 -5.93 -9.58 18.40
CA LEU A 138 -6.32 -8.88 17.18
C LEU A 138 -7.21 -9.74 16.30
N LEU A 139 -8.04 -9.11 15.48
CA LEU A 139 -8.69 -9.79 14.37
C LEU A 139 -7.60 -10.21 13.35
N PRO A 140 -7.55 -11.48 12.89
CA PRO A 140 -6.52 -11.94 11.98
C PRO A 140 -6.53 -11.21 10.64
N SER A 141 -5.36 -11.10 10.02
CA SER A 141 -5.23 -10.46 8.71
C SER A 141 -6.00 -11.25 7.66
N ASP A 142 -7.03 -10.63 7.08
CA ASP A 142 -7.90 -11.22 6.07
C ASP A 142 -8.76 -10.13 5.41
N HIS A 143 -9.46 -10.51 4.34
CA HIS A 143 -10.56 -9.75 3.77
C HIS A 143 -11.87 -10.16 4.42
N TYR A 144 -12.52 -9.24 5.13
CA TYR A 144 -13.80 -9.45 5.81
C TYR A 144 -14.92 -8.78 5.01
N SER A 145 -16.00 -9.51 4.74
CA SER A 145 -17.18 -9.03 4.02
C SER A 145 -18.42 -9.16 4.90
N PHE A 146 -19.28 -8.14 4.82
CA PHE A 146 -20.55 -8.02 5.52
C PHE A 146 -21.62 -7.84 4.46
N VAL A 147 -22.40 -8.89 4.25
CA VAL A 147 -23.48 -8.93 3.26
C VAL A 147 -24.79 -8.66 3.98
N LEU A 148 -25.37 -7.49 3.72
CA LEU A 148 -26.68 -7.10 4.23
C LEU A 148 -27.73 -7.29 3.16
N GLN A 149 -28.85 -7.91 3.52
CA GLN A 149 -29.94 -8.16 2.60
C GLN A 149 -31.27 -7.83 3.24
N VAL A 150 -32.11 -7.11 2.50
CA VAL A 150 -33.52 -6.89 2.84
C VAL A 150 -34.38 -7.66 1.85
N GLN A 151 -35.30 -8.48 2.36
CA GLN A 151 -36.14 -9.37 1.54
C GLN A 151 -37.60 -9.30 1.97
N ASP A 152 -38.51 -9.20 1.01
CA ASP A 152 -39.96 -9.28 1.25
C ASP A 152 -40.36 -10.70 1.67
N VAL A 153 -41.17 -10.80 2.72
CA VAL A 153 -41.60 -12.08 3.31
C VAL A 153 -42.59 -12.83 2.42
N LYS A 154 -43.41 -12.12 1.65
CA LYS A 154 -44.44 -12.73 0.78
C LYS A 154 -43.90 -13.05 -0.60
N ASP A 155 -43.02 -12.20 -1.12
CA ASP A 155 -42.41 -12.36 -2.43
C ASP A 155 -40.88 -12.29 -2.33
N PRO A 156 -40.20 -13.43 -2.07
CA PRO A 156 -38.75 -13.51 -1.93
C PRO A 156 -37.95 -12.99 -3.13
N ALA A 157 -38.57 -12.88 -4.31
CA ALA A 157 -37.94 -12.29 -5.50
C ALA A 157 -37.76 -10.76 -5.35
N ILE A 158 -38.51 -10.13 -4.45
CA ILE A 158 -38.35 -8.72 -4.09
C ILE A 158 -37.36 -8.62 -2.94
N GLN A 159 -36.11 -8.35 -3.30
CA GLN A 159 -35.01 -8.25 -2.37
C GLN A 159 -33.93 -7.30 -2.90
N ASN A 160 -33.13 -6.80 -1.99
CA ASN A 160 -31.92 -6.06 -2.31
C ASN A 160 -30.81 -6.46 -1.35
N GLU A 161 -29.59 -6.47 -1.85
CA GLU A 161 -28.40 -6.86 -1.11
C GLU A 161 -27.29 -5.82 -1.29
N LYS A 162 -26.52 -5.62 -0.23
CA LYS A 162 -25.33 -4.78 -0.22
C LYS A 162 -24.19 -5.49 0.49
N ASP A 163 -23.09 -5.66 -0.23
CA ASP A 163 -21.80 -6.10 0.30
C ASP A 163 -20.94 -4.88 0.65
N ILE A 164 -20.37 -4.88 1.85
CA ILE A 164 -19.32 -3.98 2.31
C ILE A 164 -18.17 -4.80 2.88
N SER A 165 -16.93 -4.37 2.65
CA SER A 165 -15.76 -5.12 3.10
C SER A 165 -14.65 -4.26 3.71
N LEU A 166 -13.78 -4.91 4.50
CA LEU A 166 -12.57 -4.38 5.11
C LEU A 166 -11.39 -5.33 4.87
N ASP A 167 -10.24 -4.76 4.56
CA ASP A 167 -8.97 -5.50 4.51
C ASP A 167 -8.17 -5.24 5.79
N ILE A 168 -8.08 -6.27 6.64
CA ILE A 168 -7.26 -6.25 7.85
C ILE A 168 -5.88 -6.78 7.50
N THR A 169 -4.85 -5.96 7.69
CA THR A 169 -3.46 -6.30 7.31
C THR A 169 -2.60 -6.61 8.54
N ASN A 170 -2.91 -6.03 9.71
CA ASN A 170 -2.07 -6.07 10.93
C ASN A 170 -0.59 -5.80 10.64
N PRO A 171 -0.23 -4.61 10.15
CA PRO A 171 1.16 -4.29 9.88
C PRO A 171 1.94 -4.09 11.18
N THR A 172 3.09 -4.76 11.28
CA THR A 172 3.93 -4.72 12.49
C THR A 172 5.37 -4.30 12.23
N VAL A 173 5.85 -4.40 10.98
CA VAL A 173 7.23 -4.10 10.61
C VAL A 173 7.28 -3.44 9.24
N ILE A 174 8.23 -2.52 9.06
CA ILE A 174 8.68 -2.02 7.75
C ILE A 174 10.15 -2.40 7.59
N GLU A 175 10.45 -3.31 6.67
CA GLU A 175 11.80 -3.79 6.40
C GLU A 175 12.42 -3.01 5.23
N LEU A 176 13.56 -2.38 5.46
CA LEU A 176 14.25 -1.57 4.44
C LEU A 176 15.25 -2.42 3.65
N PHE A 177 15.36 -2.19 2.34
CA PHE A 177 16.27 -2.93 1.45
C PHE A 177 17.33 -2.04 0.79
N SER A 178 16.93 -0.87 0.30
CA SER A 178 17.84 0.06 -0.36
C SER A 178 17.29 1.49 -0.32
N PRO A 179 18.15 2.51 -0.47
CA PRO A 179 19.61 2.46 -0.44
C PRO A 179 20.17 2.58 0.99
N GLY A 180 21.43 2.20 1.16
CA GLY A 180 22.16 2.42 2.42
C GLY A 180 22.09 1.23 3.37
N ALA A 181 22.25 1.52 4.66
CA ALA A 181 22.24 0.54 5.74
C ALA A 181 21.71 1.19 7.04
N PRO A 182 21.31 0.39 8.05
CA PRO A 182 20.92 0.92 9.36
C PRO A 182 22.02 1.81 9.96
N VAL A 183 21.65 3.02 10.37
CA VAL A 183 22.58 3.94 11.05
C VAL A 183 23.03 3.35 12.39
N GLY A 184 24.30 3.52 12.75
CA GLY A 184 24.88 2.96 13.97
C GLY A 184 25.49 1.56 13.82
N SER A 185 25.22 0.87 12.70
CA SER A 185 26.10 -0.18 12.21
C SER A 185 27.30 0.45 11.49
N SER A 186 28.44 -0.24 11.43
CA SER A 186 29.71 0.25 10.83
C SER A 186 29.52 1.03 9.51
N GLU A 187 30.37 2.03 9.26
CA GLU A 187 30.43 2.94 8.08
C GLU A 187 29.29 2.87 7.04
N LEU A 188 28.66 4.02 6.79
CA LEU A 188 27.56 4.14 5.84
C LEU A 188 27.98 3.82 4.39
N PRO A 189 27.16 3.07 3.63
CA PRO A 189 27.41 2.82 2.21
C PRO A 189 27.53 4.11 1.39
N VAL A 190 28.43 4.11 0.41
CA VAL A 190 28.63 5.21 -0.54
C VAL A 190 27.87 4.92 -1.84
N LEU A 191 27.08 5.88 -2.31
CA LEU A 191 26.36 5.83 -3.58
C LEU A 191 27.00 6.73 -4.62
N TYR A 192 27.08 6.25 -5.86
CA TYR A 192 27.62 6.98 -7.02
C TYR A 192 26.53 7.59 -7.90
N THR A 193 25.30 7.68 -7.37
CA THR A 193 24.15 8.28 -8.02
C THR A 193 23.44 9.23 -7.06
N GLN A 194 23.01 10.38 -7.58
CA GLN A 194 22.13 11.34 -6.88
C GLN A 194 20.64 11.02 -7.11
N GLN A 195 20.35 9.95 -7.86
CA GLN A 195 19.01 9.47 -8.19
C GLN A 195 18.79 8.04 -7.66
N PRO A 196 18.88 7.81 -6.33
CA PRO A 196 18.73 6.47 -5.79
C PRO A 196 17.26 5.99 -5.83
N GLN A 197 17.10 4.67 -5.89
CA GLN A 197 15.82 4.00 -5.70
C GLN A 197 15.70 3.47 -4.27
N PHE A 198 14.68 3.94 -3.58
CA PHE A 198 14.30 3.51 -2.24
C PHE A 198 13.36 2.31 -2.35
N VAL A 199 13.64 1.24 -1.61
CA VAL A 199 12.88 -0.01 -1.63
C VAL A 199 12.74 -0.54 -0.20
N TRP A 200 11.52 -0.92 0.15
CA TRP A 200 11.18 -1.55 1.42
C TRP A 200 10.18 -2.69 1.21
N ASN A 201 9.84 -3.40 2.28
CA ASN A 201 8.77 -4.39 2.32
C ASN A 201 7.91 -4.17 3.56
N SER A 202 6.60 -4.19 3.37
CA SER A 202 5.60 -4.11 4.43
C SER A 202 4.24 -4.52 3.88
N ASN A 203 3.36 -4.99 4.76
CA ASN A 203 1.94 -5.27 4.47
C ASN A 203 1.02 -4.08 4.75
N ALA A 204 1.55 -2.91 5.14
CA ALA A 204 0.78 -1.68 5.30
C ALA A 204 0.33 -1.09 3.95
N LYS A 205 -0.77 -0.34 3.95
CA LYS A 205 -1.38 0.19 2.72
C LYS A 205 -0.79 1.51 2.22
N SER A 206 -0.19 2.32 3.09
CA SER A 206 0.30 3.67 2.74
C SER A 206 1.60 4.00 3.46
N PHE A 207 2.44 4.85 2.87
CA PHE A 207 3.72 5.21 3.46
C PHE A 207 4.00 6.69 3.33
N VAL A 208 4.79 7.24 4.26
CA VAL A 208 5.44 8.53 4.13
C VAL A 208 6.94 8.26 4.17
N ILE A 209 7.64 8.68 3.13
CA ILE A 209 9.10 8.70 3.12
C ILE A 209 9.58 10.08 3.57
N ALA A 210 10.58 10.11 4.44
CA ALA A 210 11.33 11.31 4.77
C ALA A 210 12.82 11.09 4.48
N ILE A 211 13.45 12.04 3.78
CA ILE A 211 14.87 12.02 3.44
C ILE A 211 15.48 13.34 3.93
N CYS A 212 16.43 13.26 4.86
CA CYS A 212 17.03 14.40 5.53
C CYS A 212 18.56 14.40 5.36
N GLU A 213 19.15 15.58 5.19
CA GLU A 213 20.61 15.74 5.17
C GLU A 213 21.15 15.72 6.60
N LYS A 214 22.23 14.95 6.83
CA LYS A 214 22.97 15.00 8.09
C LYS A 214 23.84 16.25 8.14
N LEU A 215 23.56 17.13 9.10
CA LEU A 215 24.36 18.32 9.38
C LEU A 215 25.45 18.00 10.41
N GLN A 216 26.45 18.88 10.48
CA GLN A 216 27.54 18.76 11.46
C GLN A 216 27.05 18.96 12.90
N SER A 217 25.98 19.73 13.09
CA SER A 217 25.39 20.00 14.40
C SER A 217 24.61 18.82 14.97
N ASN A 218 24.19 17.86 14.14
CA ASN A 218 23.34 16.77 14.61
C ASN A 218 24.14 15.78 15.46
N ALA A 219 23.62 15.51 16.66
CA ALA A 219 24.20 14.62 17.66
C ALA A 219 23.68 13.17 17.55
N SER A 220 22.51 12.94 16.94
CA SER A 220 21.95 11.60 16.73
C SER A 220 21.21 11.46 15.39
N PRO A 221 20.96 10.22 14.92
CA PRO A 221 20.16 9.99 13.72
C PRO A 221 18.72 10.52 13.82
N GLU A 222 18.10 10.44 14.99
CA GLU A 222 16.76 10.96 15.24
C GLU A 222 16.75 12.49 15.06
N GLU A 223 17.80 13.18 15.49
CA GLU A 223 17.94 14.62 15.27
C GLU A 223 18.06 14.97 13.78
N VAL A 224 18.75 14.14 12.99
CA VAL A 224 18.79 14.31 11.52
C VAL A 224 17.39 14.21 10.92
N MET A 225 16.56 13.28 11.40
CA MET A 225 15.18 13.13 10.92
C MET A 225 14.26 14.31 11.27
N GLN A 226 14.67 15.19 12.21
CA GLN A 226 13.97 16.44 12.53
C GLN A 226 14.45 17.64 11.70
N ASN A 227 15.52 17.50 10.90
CA ASN A 227 15.97 18.56 10.00
C ASN A 227 14.92 18.83 8.91
N VAL A 228 15.07 19.97 8.23
CA VAL A 228 14.29 20.25 7.01
C VAL A 228 14.58 19.16 5.98
N PRO A 229 13.56 18.39 5.55
CA PRO A 229 13.79 17.25 4.66
C PRO A 229 14.15 17.74 3.25
N ARG A 230 15.08 17.02 2.59
CA ARG A 230 15.29 17.14 1.14
C ARG A 230 14.04 16.68 0.38
N TYR A 231 13.31 15.75 0.97
CA TYR A 231 11.99 15.33 0.50
C TYR A 231 11.20 14.68 1.63
N LYS A 232 9.91 15.01 1.73
CA LYS A 232 8.94 14.29 2.54
C LYS A 232 7.63 14.20 1.77
N GLY A 233 7.09 13.00 1.61
CA GLY A 233 5.88 12.80 0.83
C GLY A 233 5.27 11.42 1.00
N SER A 234 4.00 11.33 0.65
CA SER A 234 3.28 10.06 0.61
C SER A 234 3.75 9.22 -0.58
N VAL A 235 3.93 7.92 -0.36
CA VAL A 235 4.27 6.95 -1.40
C VAL A 235 3.23 5.83 -1.39
N GLU A 236 2.72 5.53 -2.58
CA GLU A 236 1.91 4.34 -2.83
C GLU A 236 2.82 3.18 -3.23
N GLY A 237 2.66 2.02 -2.59
CA GLY A 237 3.53 0.86 -2.78
C GLY A 237 4.83 0.94 -1.99
N THR A 238 5.77 0.06 -2.32
CA THR A 238 6.98 -0.18 -1.50
C THR A 238 8.29 0.22 -2.18
N SER A 239 8.22 1.13 -3.15
CA SER A 239 9.39 1.67 -3.81
C SER A 239 9.20 3.14 -4.20
N PHE A 240 10.28 3.91 -4.19
CA PHE A 240 10.27 5.32 -4.51
C PHE A 240 11.55 5.72 -5.27
N LEU A 241 11.40 6.33 -6.45
CA LEU A 241 12.51 6.85 -7.23
C LEU A 241 12.75 8.33 -6.90
N TYR A 242 13.97 8.65 -6.52
CA TYR A 242 14.39 10.02 -6.21
C TYR A 242 15.12 10.67 -7.40
N PRO A 243 14.98 11.98 -7.65
CA PRO A 243 14.08 12.91 -6.98
C PRO A 243 12.64 12.84 -7.51
N ALA A 244 11.67 13.02 -6.62
CA ALA A 244 10.31 13.36 -7.02
C ALA A 244 10.18 14.87 -7.28
N SER A 245 9.05 15.27 -7.88
CA SER A 245 8.73 16.69 -8.05
C SER A 245 8.78 17.43 -6.71
N GLY A 246 9.49 18.57 -6.67
CA GLY A 246 9.67 19.38 -5.47
C GLY A 246 10.75 18.89 -4.49
N ALA A 247 11.47 17.80 -4.80
CA ALA A 247 12.59 17.34 -3.99
C ALA A 247 13.87 18.17 -4.23
N TYR A 248 14.62 18.44 -3.17
CA TYR A 248 15.91 19.16 -3.24
C TYR A 248 17.07 18.21 -3.58
N PRO A 249 17.76 18.36 -4.72
CA PRO A 249 18.70 17.36 -5.25
C PRO A 249 19.72 16.86 -4.23
N LEU A 250 20.11 15.59 -4.28
CA LEU A 250 21.18 15.09 -3.42
C LEU A 250 22.53 15.67 -3.89
N GLU A 251 23.37 16.07 -2.95
CA GLU A 251 24.64 16.75 -3.21
C GLU A 251 25.81 15.81 -2.90
N GLU A 252 26.89 15.99 -3.66
CA GLU A 252 28.10 15.19 -3.52
C GLU A 252 28.80 15.37 -2.17
N GLY A 253 29.38 14.28 -1.65
CA GLY A 253 30.07 14.27 -0.36
C GLY A 253 29.16 14.38 0.85
N LYS A 254 27.86 14.63 0.68
CA LYS A 254 26.89 14.73 1.76
C LYS A 254 26.37 13.36 2.20
N ILE A 255 25.88 13.31 3.43
CA ILE A 255 25.28 12.13 4.05
C ILE A 255 23.79 12.39 4.21
N TYR A 256 22.98 11.40 3.85
CA TYR A 256 21.52 11.47 3.92
C TYR A 256 20.98 10.32 4.74
N TYR A 257 20.07 10.64 5.66
CA TYR A 257 19.30 9.67 6.42
C TYR A 257 17.87 9.66 5.91
N TRP A 258 17.25 8.50 5.97
CA TRP A 258 15.87 8.34 5.55
C TRP A 258 15.15 7.32 6.41
N GLN A 259 13.83 7.48 6.46
CA GLN A 259 12.94 6.63 7.20
C GLN A 259 11.60 6.56 6.48
N ILE A 260 10.98 5.39 6.53
CA ILE A 260 9.59 5.15 6.13
C ILE A 260 8.73 5.12 7.39
N THR A 261 7.61 5.84 7.34
CA THR A 261 6.56 5.75 8.35
C THR A 261 5.23 5.39 7.71
N ASN A 262 4.34 4.76 8.47
CA ASN A 262 2.97 4.47 8.09
C ASN A 262 2.05 4.86 9.26
N THR A 263 0.90 5.46 8.95
CA THR A 263 -0.17 5.65 9.91
C THR A 263 -1.16 4.50 9.76
N ILE A 264 -1.18 3.61 10.74
CA ILE A 264 -2.10 2.48 10.83
C ILE A 264 -3.40 2.97 11.44
N GLU A 265 -4.48 2.95 10.67
CA GLU A 265 -5.80 3.16 11.23
C GLU A 265 -6.22 1.92 12.03
N THR A 266 -6.38 2.08 13.35
CA THR A 266 -6.81 0.99 14.22
C THR A 266 -8.20 1.26 14.78
N SER A 267 -8.86 0.20 15.25
CA SER A 267 -10.12 0.33 16.01
C SER A 267 -10.00 1.15 17.32
N ASN A 268 -8.79 1.43 17.81
CA ASN A 268 -8.50 2.30 18.96
C ASN A 268 -8.03 3.72 18.57
N GLY A 269 -8.07 4.05 17.28
CA GLY A 269 -7.50 5.28 16.72
C GLY A 269 -6.19 5.05 15.97
N PRO A 270 -5.66 6.07 15.29
CA PRO A 270 -4.47 5.93 14.48
C PRO A 270 -3.22 5.65 15.33
N GLN A 271 -2.35 4.78 14.83
CA GLN A 271 -1.04 4.48 15.40
C GLN A 271 0.04 4.68 14.33
N THR A 272 1.23 5.12 14.75
CA THR A 272 2.36 5.29 13.83
C THR A 272 3.27 4.07 13.91
N LEU A 273 3.56 3.48 12.76
CA LEU A 273 4.62 2.49 12.58
C LEU A 273 5.80 3.15 11.86
N GLU A 274 6.99 2.99 12.41
CA GLU A 274 8.21 3.55 11.87
C GLU A 274 9.21 2.43 11.54
N SER A 275 9.92 2.57 10.43
CA SER A 275 11.09 1.75 10.12
C SER A 275 12.32 2.20 10.92
N GLU A 276 13.39 1.41 10.87
CA GLU A 276 14.72 1.88 11.27
C GLU A 276 15.14 3.11 10.46
N ILE A 277 16.05 3.92 11.01
CA ILE A 277 16.67 5.01 10.27
C ILE A 277 17.83 4.42 9.46
N TRP A 278 17.77 4.56 8.13
CA TRP A 278 18.85 4.15 7.24
C TRP A 278 19.64 5.34 6.73
N GLY A 279 20.92 5.13 6.44
CA GLY A 279 21.82 6.18 5.97
C GLY A 279 22.70 5.75 4.81
N PHE A 280 23.07 6.72 3.98
CA PHE A 280 24.05 6.57 2.92
C PHE A 280 24.81 7.89 2.68
N LYS A 281 25.95 7.80 2.00
CA LYS A 281 26.76 8.96 1.58
C LYS A 281 26.77 9.06 0.06
N ILE A 282 26.63 10.26 -0.50
CA ILE A 282 26.88 10.46 -1.94
C ILE A 282 28.39 10.60 -2.16
N ALA A 283 28.93 9.86 -3.13
CA ALA A 283 30.32 9.95 -3.53
C ALA A 283 30.66 11.40 -3.88
N GLN A 284 31.83 11.85 -3.39
CA GLN A 284 32.38 13.13 -3.80
C GLN A 284 33.13 12.90 -5.10
N SER A 285 32.63 13.45 -6.21
CA SER A 285 33.28 13.25 -7.50
C SER A 285 34.53 14.11 -7.58
N GLN A 286 35.60 13.56 -8.16
CA GLN A 286 36.77 14.34 -8.54
C GLN A 286 36.65 14.86 -9.99
N SER A 287 35.78 14.27 -10.82
CA SER A 287 35.29 14.83 -12.09
C SER A 287 34.01 14.13 -12.60
N PRO A 288 33.16 14.78 -13.43
CA PRO A 288 32.02 14.13 -14.08
C PRO A 288 32.39 12.93 -14.97
N GLU A 289 33.61 12.93 -15.53
CA GLU A 289 34.14 11.84 -16.34
C GLU A 289 34.43 10.61 -15.47
N ASP A 290 34.93 10.82 -14.24
CA ASP A 290 35.22 9.75 -13.29
C ASP A 290 33.95 9.05 -12.82
N GLN A 291 32.86 9.81 -12.60
CA GLN A 291 31.55 9.27 -12.22
C GLN A 291 30.95 8.41 -13.33
N PHE A 292 31.04 8.86 -14.58
CA PHE A 292 30.58 8.09 -15.73
C PHE A 292 31.38 6.79 -15.88
N LEU A 293 32.71 6.87 -15.81
CA LEU A 293 33.59 5.71 -15.89
C LEU A 293 33.38 4.73 -14.74
N GLN A 294 33.22 5.20 -13.51
CA GLN A 294 32.93 4.35 -12.35
C GLN A 294 31.56 3.67 -12.45
N ASN A 295 30.51 4.39 -12.87
CA ASN A 295 29.20 3.79 -13.07
C ASN A 295 29.23 2.73 -14.17
N GLN A 296 29.98 2.96 -15.25
CA GLN A 296 30.17 1.92 -16.25
C GLN A 296 30.95 0.72 -15.70
N LEU A 297 32.03 0.93 -14.95
CA LEU A 297 32.77 -0.16 -14.32
C LEU A 297 31.93 -0.94 -13.30
N LEU A 298 31.02 -0.28 -12.57
CA LEU A 298 30.07 -0.92 -11.65
C LEU A 298 29.11 -1.86 -12.42
N VAL A 299 28.64 -1.43 -13.58
CA VAL A 299 27.83 -2.26 -14.49
C VAL A 299 28.65 -3.42 -15.05
N LEU A 300 29.90 -3.17 -15.43
CA LEU A 300 30.78 -4.17 -16.04
C LEU A 300 31.24 -5.25 -15.06
N PHE A 301 31.59 -4.86 -13.83
CA PHE A 301 32.08 -5.77 -12.81
C PHE A 301 30.99 -6.31 -11.90
N ASN A 302 29.76 -5.81 -11.97
CA ASN A 302 28.74 -5.96 -10.92
C ASN A 302 29.21 -5.38 -9.56
N SER A 303 28.26 -5.13 -8.66
CA SER A 303 28.55 -4.48 -7.38
C SER A 303 29.52 -5.27 -6.50
N ILE A 304 29.48 -6.61 -6.55
CA ILE A 304 30.29 -7.45 -5.65
C ILE A 304 31.77 -7.43 -6.04
N TYR A 305 32.09 -7.58 -7.33
CA TYR A 305 33.50 -7.56 -7.74
C TYR A 305 34.07 -6.14 -7.75
N PHE A 306 33.26 -5.14 -8.07
CA PHE A 306 33.69 -3.75 -7.98
C PHE A 306 34.14 -3.41 -6.55
N GLU A 307 33.34 -3.81 -5.55
CA GLU A 307 33.66 -3.66 -4.14
C GLU A 307 34.94 -4.41 -3.75
N HIS A 308 35.10 -5.67 -4.21
CA HIS A 308 36.28 -6.47 -3.89
C HIS A 308 37.60 -5.88 -4.43
N PHE A 309 37.56 -5.27 -5.61
CA PHE A 309 38.76 -4.75 -6.26
C PHE A 309 39.12 -3.33 -5.81
N PHE A 310 38.15 -2.41 -5.71
CA PHE A 310 38.41 -0.98 -5.58
C PHE A 310 38.29 -0.42 -4.14
N ARG A 311 37.78 -1.19 -3.17
CA ARG A 311 37.70 -0.78 -1.75
C ARG A 311 39.00 -1.03 -0.99
N SER A 312 39.07 -0.51 0.24
CA SER A 312 40.21 -0.68 1.16
C SER A 312 40.58 -2.15 1.34
N GLY A 313 41.84 -2.50 1.02
CA GLY A 313 42.35 -3.87 1.05
C GLY A 313 42.23 -4.65 -0.27
N GLY A 314 41.50 -4.12 -1.26
CA GLY A 314 41.46 -4.65 -2.61
C GLY A 314 42.73 -4.28 -3.41
N PRO A 315 43.09 -5.07 -4.44
CA PRO A 315 44.30 -4.82 -5.23
C PRO A 315 44.24 -3.53 -6.06
N LEU A 316 43.06 -2.94 -6.26
CA LEU A 316 42.85 -1.66 -6.95
C LEU A 316 42.47 -0.53 -5.99
N ALA A 317 42.68 -0.73 -4.68
CA ALA A 317 42.40 0.30 -3.68
C ALA A 317 43.22 1.57 -3.98
N GLY A 318 42.54 2.70 -4.18
CA GLY A 318 43.17 4.00 -4.43
C GLY A 318 43.57 4.26 -5.89
N PHE A 319 43.31 3.33 -6.81
CA PHE A 319 43.48 3.56 -8.24
C PHE A 319 42.20 4.15 -8.85
N HIS A 320 42.38 5.15 -9.72
CA HIS A 320 41.28 5.83 -10.41
C HIS A 320 41.32 5.50 -11.91
N PRO A 321 40.21 5.00 -12.50
CA PRO A 321 40.16 4.74 -13.93
C PRO A 321 40.36 6.03 -14.73
N THR A 322 41.32 6.03 -15.65
CA THR A 322 41.65 7.20 -16.51
C THR A 322 40.78 7.27 -17.78
N GLY A 323 39.91 6.29 -18.00
CA GLY A 323 39.12 6.16 -19.22
C GLY A 323 39.90 5.62 -20.43
N VAL A 324 41.19 5.32 -20.27
CA VAL A 324 42.02 4.68 -21.28
C VAL A 324 42.02 3.18 -21.04
N PHE A 325 41.41 2.41 -21.95
CA PHE A 325 41.40 0.96 -21.89
C PHE A 325 42.38 0.39 -22.90
N VAL A 326 43.17 -0.60 -22.50
CA VAL A 326 44.13 -1.27 -23.39
C VAL A 326 43.78 -2.76 -23.48
N LEU A 327 43.42 -3.23 -24.68
CA LEU A 327 43.20 -4.65 -24.96
C LEU A 327 44.26 -5.12 -25.96
N ASN A 328 45.03 -6.15 -25.58
CA ASN A 328 46.13 -6.70 -26.40
C ASN A 328 47.14 -5.63 -26.88
N GLY A 329 47.49 -4.68 -25.98
CA GLY A 329 48.46 -3.62 -26.27
C GLY A 329 47.94 -2.49 -27.16
N ARG A 330 46.62 -2.43 -27.42
CA ARG A 330 46.00 -1.34 -28.18
C ARG A 330 45.01 -0.59 -27.33
N ILE A 331 45.04 0.74 -27.40
CA ILE A 331 44.00 1.58 -26.82
C ILE A 331 42.69 1.26 -27.53
N VAL A 332 41.64 1.00 -26.75
CA VAL A 332 40.31 0.62 -27.23
C VAL A 332 39.23 1.51 -26.63
N SER A 333 38.08 1.58 -27.30
CA SER A 333 36.92 2.28 -26.79
C SER A 333 36.19 1.47 -25.71
N MET A 334 35.29 2.12 -24.98
CA MET A 334 34.46 1.43 -23.99
C MET A 334 33.48 0.42 -24.61
N GLU A 335 33.04 0.67 -25.85
CA GLU A 335 32.22 -0.26 -26.62
C GLU A 335 32.99 -1.55 -26.93
N ASP A 336 34.28 -1.44 -27.27
CA ASP A 336 35.17 -2.59 -27.46
C ASP A 336 35.35 -3.40 -26.18
N VAL A 337 35.43 -2.72 -25.02
CA VAL A 337 35.50 -3.37 -23.69
C VAL A 337 34.23 -4.14 -23.39
N GLN A 338 33.05 -3.55 -23.65
CA GLN A 338 31.76 -4.24 -23.49
C GLN A 338 31.66 -5.47 -24.39
N MET A 339 32.04 -5.35 -25.67
CA MET A 339 32.07 -6.48 -26.61
C MET A 339 33.02 -7.59 -26.15
N PHE A 340 34.19 -7.23 -25.62
CA PHE A 340 35.14 -8.19 -25.06
C PHE A 340 34.56 -8.94 -23.86
N LEU A 341 33.90 -8.22 -22.94
CA LEU A 341 33.29 -8.82 -21.75
C LEU A 341 32.12 -9.74 -22.08
N GLN A 342 31.30 -9.41 -23.08
CA GLN A 342 30.25 -10.32 -23.58
C GLN A 342 30.85 -11.62 -24.12
N LYS A 343 31.95 -11.54 -24.90
CA LYS A 343 32.67 -12.73 -25.39
C LYS A 343 33.27 -13.52 -24.24
N LEU A 344 33.75 -12.86 -23.19
CA LEU A 344 34.32 -13.50 -22.00
C LEU A 344 33.25 -14.27 -21.22
N GLN A 345 32.10 -13.64 -20.97
CA GLN A 345 30.95 -14.27 -20.29
C GLN A 345 30.39 -15.45 -21.10
N ALA A 346 30.38 -15.35 -22.43
CA ALA A 346 30.02 -16.44 -23.32
C ALA A 346 31.08 -17.55 -23.43
N GLY A 347 32.21 -17.44 -22.72
CA GLY A 347 33.30 -18.42 -22.72
C GLY A 347 34.11 -18.46 -24.02
N GLN A 348 33.94 -17.48 -24.90
CA GLN A 348 34.60 -17.41 -26.22
C GLN A 348 36.02 -16.85 -26.14
N VAL A 349 36.35 -16.12 -25.07
CA VAL A 349 37.69 -15.62 -24.78
C VAL A 349 38.08 -15.97 -23.35
N LYS A 350 39.39 -15.94 -23.05
CA LYS A 350 39.93 -16.14 -21.69
C LYS A 350 40.86 -14.98 -21.35
N ILE A 351 40.79 -14.50 -20.11
CA ILE A 351 41.74 -13.52 -19.59
C ILE A 351 43.04 -14.27 -19.25
N ILE A 352 44.14 -13.88 -19.89
CA ILE A 352 45.48 -14.44 -19.63
C ILE A 352 46.22 -13.59 -18.59
N ARG A 353 46.11 -12.25 -18.70
CA ARG A 353 46.79 -11.29 -17.84
C ARG A 353 45.97 -10.00 -17.75
N VAL A 354 46.00 -9.35 -16.59
CA VAL A 354 45.47 -8.01 -16.35
C VAL A 354 46.64 -7.18 -15.81
N GLU A 355 46.87 -6.01 -16.42
CA GLU A 355 47.91 -5.07 -16.02
C GLU A 355 47.27 -3.70 -15.82
N ILE A 356 47.84 -2.91 -14.90
CA ILE A 356 47.40 -1.56 -14.59
C ILE A 356 48.61 -0.66 -14.81
N GLU A 357 48.42 0.46 -15.51
CA GLU A 357 49.42 1.49 -15.74
C GLU A 357 48.99 2.82 -15.14
#